data_AF-A0A402AEN2-F1
#
_entry.id   AF-A0A402AEN2-F1
#
_cell.length_a   1.000
_cell.length_b   1.000
_cell.length_c   1.000
_cell.angle_alpha   90.00
_cell.angle_beta   90.00
_cell.angle_gamma   90.00
#
_symmetry.space_group_name_H-M   'P 1'
#
loop_
_entity.id
_entity.type
_entity.pdbx_description
1 polymer ?
#
loop_
_entity_poly.entity_id
_entity_poly.type
_entity_poly.pdbx_seq_one_letter_code
_entity_poly.pdbx_strand_id
1 'polypeptide(L)' 'MNGETVGRPDDDLVCYVRVQGPFSRLGTHLGPYSPGKKVILTAKFADMVFDGQTGNMLVWGMENS' A
#
# COMPACT_ATOMS: atom_id res chain seq x y z
N MET A 1 10.88 16.75 -5.12
CA MET A 1 10.59 15.31 -5.08
C MET A 1 11.92 14.59 -4.91
N ASN A 2 12.31 14.24 -3.68
CA ASN A 2 13.56 13.52 -3.40
C ASN A 2 13.26 12.02 -3.35
N GLY A 3 13.01 11.41 -4.51
CA GLY A 3 12.90 9.94 -4.62
C GLY A 3 14.29 9.33 -4.83
N GLU A 4 14.56 8.20 -4.19
CA GLU A 4 15.75 7.38 -4.49
C GLU A 4 15.60 6.70 -5.85
N THR A 5 16.68 6.68 -6.63
CA THR A 5 16.73 6.03 -7.94
C THR A 5 16.76 4.51 -7.74
N VAL A 6 15.65 3.83 -8.03
CA VAL A 6 15.50 2.37 -7.86
C VAL A 6 16.12 1.55 -9.01
N GLY A 7 17.08 2.12 -9.75
CA GLY A 7 17.78 1.43 -10.84
C GLY A 7 16.92 1.14 -12.07
N ARG A 8 15.82 1.88 -12.25
CA ARG A 8 14.98 1.82 -13.46
C ARG A 8 15.26 3.01 -14.39
N PRO A 9 15.08 2.85 -15.71
CA PRO A 9 15.13 3.96 -16.65
C PRO A 9 14.18 5.09 -16.22
N ASP A 10 14.60 6.35 -16.40
CA ASP A 10 13.81 7.54 -16.00
C ASP A 10 12.49 7.68 -16.78
N ASP A 11 12.36 6.97 -17.91
CA ASP A 11 11.18 6.89 -18.76
C ASP A 11 10.23 5.72 -18.41
N ASP A 12 10.53 4.95 -17.36
CA ASP A 12 9.62 3.90 -16.89
C ASP A 12 8.32 4.52 -16.35
N LEU A 13 7.18 4.09 -16.87
CA LEU A 13 5.87 4.51 -16.41
C LEU A 13 5.48 3.85 -15.08
N VAL A 14 6.34 3.01 -14.52
CA VAL A 14 6.14 2.39 -13.23
C VAL A 14 6.76 3.21 -12.09
N CYS A 15 5.92 3.72 -11.20
CA CYS A 15 6.34 4.44 -10.01
C CYS A 15 6.23 3.54 -8.76
N TYR A 16 7.31 3.42 -7.99
CA TYR A 16 7.29 2.86 -6.64
C TYR A 16 7.28 4.01 -5.63
N VAL A 17 6.25 4.07 -4.79
CA VAL A 17 6.12 5.11 -3.76
C VAL A 17 5.66 4.53 -2.44
N ARG A 18 6.19 5.06 -1.34
CA ARG A 18 5.63 4.85 -0.01
C ARG A 18 4.66 5.99 0.29
N VAL A 19 3.40 5.64 0.53
CA VAL A 19 2.34 6.60 0.83
C VAL A 19 2.05 6.63 2.32
N GLN A 20 1.85 7.83 2.86
CA GLN A 20 1.46 8.05 4.25
C GLN A 20 -0.01 8.48 4.30
N GLY A 21 -0.81 7.81 5.11
CA GLY A 21 -2.22 8.14 5.26
C GLY A 21 -2.94 7.20 6.22
N PRO A 22 -4.19 7.51 6.60
CA PRO A 22 -5.01 6.60 7.40
C PRO A 22 -5.59 5.50 6.51
N PHE A 23 -4.83 4.44 6.27
CA PHE A 23 -5.34 3.26 5.56
C PHE A 23 -6.17 2.41 6.53
N SER A 24 -7.39 2.05 6.14
CA SER A 24 -8.25 1.14 6.92
C SER A 24 -8.39 -0.18 6.18
N ARG A 25 -7.96 -1.28 6.80
CA ARG A 25 -8.23 -2.64 6.32
C ARG A 25 -9.34 -3.27 7.14
N LEU A 26 -10.28 -3.87 6.44
CA LEU A 26 -11.22 -4.81 7.03
C LEU A 26 -10.48 -6.14 7.25
N GLY A 27 -9.99 -6.37 8.46
CA GLY A 27 -9.30 -7.61 8.80
C GLY A 27 -10.30 -8.76 8.93
N THR A 28 -10.56 -9.51 7.85
CA THR A 28 -11.37 -10.73 7.91
C THR A 28 -10.58 -11.95 8.41
N HIS A 29 -9.25 -11.88 8.46
CA HIS A 29 -8.38 -13.04 8.71
C HIS A 29 -7.25 -12.84 9.75
N LEU A 30 -7.22 -11.72 10.48
CA LEU A 30 -6.08 -11.36 11.34
C LEU A 30 -6.29 -11.61 12.85
N GLY A 31 -7.31 -12.38 13.22
CA GLY A 31 -7.56 -12.78 14.61
C GLY A 31 -8.51 -13.96 14.69
N PRO A 32 -8.71 -14.55 15.90
CA PRO A 32 -9.69 -15.61 16.08
C PRO A 32 -11.05 -15.12 15.59
N TYR A 33 -11.59 -15.81 14.58
CA TYR A 33 -12.86 -15.50 13.95
C TYR A 33 -13.93 -15.32 15.03
N SER A 34 -14.35 -14.08 15.25
CA SER A 34 -15.44 -13.72 16.14
C SER A 34 -16.59 -13.28 15.25
N PRO A 35 -17.61 -14.12 15.03
CA PRO A 35 -18.75 -13.77 14.19
C PRO A 35 -19.32 -12.42 14.63
N GLY A 36 -19.37 -11.44 13.72
CA GLY A 36 -19.91 -10.10 13.98
C GLY A 36 -18.90 -9.02 14.41
N LYS A 37 -17.64 -9.34 14.70
CA LYS A 37 -16.61 -8.31 14.96
C LYS A 37 -15.80 -8.01 13.70
N LYS A 38 -16.06 -6.86 13.08
CA LYS A 38 -15.17 -6.26 12.07
C LYS A 38 -13.98 -5.63 12.78
N VAL A 39 -12.80 -6.22 12.67
CA VAL A 39 -11.57 -5.56 13.14
C VAL A 39 -11.14 -4.58 12.05
N ILE A 40 -11.27 -3.28 12.33
CA ILE A 40 -10.70 -2.24 11.48
C ILE A 40 -9.26 -2.06 11.92
N LEU A 41 -8.33 -2.48 11.06
CA LEU A 41 -6.92 -2.20 11.26
C LEU A 41 -6.60 -0.91 10.53
N THR A 42 -6.15 0.08 11.29
CA THR A 42 -5.49 1.24 10.70
C THR A 42 -4.05 0.87 10.34
N ALA A 43 -3.55 1.40 9.23
CA ALA A 43 -2.13 1.41 8.85
C ALA A 43 -1.77 2.86 8.49
N LYS A 44 -0.57 3.30 8.87
CA LYS A 44 -0.06 4.66 8.60
C LYS A 44 0.68 4.76 7.28
N PHE A 45 1.30 3.65 6.87
CA PHE A 45 2.09 3.55 5.66
C PHE A 45 1.59 2.41 4.79
N ALA A 46 1.74 2.58 3.48
CA ALA A 46 1.62 1.51 2.51
C ALA A 46 2.64 1.73 1.41
N ASP A 47 3.18 0.64 0.89
CA ASP A 47 3.96 0.68 -0.31
C ASP A 47 3.03 0.52 -1.51
N MET A 48 3.31 1.25 -2.58
CA MET A 48 2.48 1.31 -3.77
C MET A 48 3.33 1.21 -5.02
N VAL A 49 2.87 0.37 -5.95
CA VAL A 49 3.37 0.31 -7.32
C VAL A 49 2.25 0.83 -8.21
N PHE A 50 2.54 1.89 -8.97
CA PHE A 50 1.62 2.44 -9.96
C PHE A 50 2.21 2.25 -11.35
N ASP A 51 1.44 1.63 -12.25
CA ASP A 51 1.77 1.51 -13.67
C ASP A 51 0.98 2.57 -14.46
N GLY A 52 1.68 3.60 -14.93
CA GLY A 52 1.12 4.70 -15.70
C GLY A 52 0.67 4.31 -17.11
N GLN A 53 1.10 3.17 -17.65
CA GLN A 53 0.64 2.70 -18.95
C GLN A 53 -0.78 2.15 -18.88
N THR A 54 -1.08 1.38 -17.82
CA THR A 54 -2.39 0.71 -17.66
C THR A 54 -3.30 1.40 -16.64
N GLY A 55 -2.76 2.30 -15.82
CA GLY A 55 -3.44 2.86 -14.66
C GLY A 55 -3.60 1.87 -13.50
N ASN A 56 -2.98 0.69 -13.59
CA ASN A 56 -3.06 -0.32 -12.54
C ASN A 56 -2.25 0.11 -11.31
N MET A 57 -2.79 -0.21 -10.14
CA MET A 57 -2.18 0.11 -8.86
C MET A 57 -2.17 -1.11 -7.95
N LEU A 58 -1.00 -1.45 -7.43
CA LEU A 58 -0.80 -2.48 -6.43
C LEU A 58 -0.43 -1.82 -5.12
N VAL A 59 -1.20 -2.10 -4.06
CA VAL A 59 -0.95 -1.59 -2.71
C VAL A 59 -0.67 -2.76 -1.78
N TRP A 60 0.47 -2.70 -1.11
CA TRP A 60 1.00 -3.78 -0.27
C TRP A 60 1.80 -3.19 0.90
N GLY A 61 2.39 -4.05 1.76
CA GLY A 61 3.24 -3.58 2.87
C GLY A 61 2.55 -2.58 3.82
N MET A 62 1.28 -2.81 4.17
CA MET A 62 0.56 -1.90 5.06
C MET A 62 1.05 -2.02 6.50
N GLU A 63 1.57 -0.93 7.07
CA GLU A 63 2.26 -0.90 8.36
C GLU A 63 1.79 0.25 9.24
N ASN A 64 1.88 0.07 10.56
CA ASN A 64 1.50 1.10 11.54
C ASN A 64 2.67 1.96 12.03
N SER A 65 3.87 1.37 12.07
CA SER A 65 5.16 1.94 12.51
C SER A 65 6.08 0.80 12.89
#